data_AF-A0A0A2F636-F1
#
_entry.id   AF-A0A0A2F636-F1
#
_cell.length_a   1.000
_cell.length_b   1.000
_cell.length_c   1.000
_cell.angle_alpha   90.00
_cell.angle_beta   90.00
_cell.angle_gamma   90.00
#
_symmetry.space_group_name_H-M   'P 1'
#
loop_
_entity.id
_entity.type
_entity.pdbx_description
1 polymer ?
#
loop_
_entity_poly.entity_id
_entity_poly.type
_entity_poly.pdbx_seq_one_letter_code
_entity_poly.pdbx_strand_id
1 'polypeptide(L)'
;MGGVVIGIYEEYDREGHPIKIVDEDKKFGKIKPRDIVEFLEKEGWFNRKTGENKITGEAVLPTTGAFYRILISYMRITYIPQERSQTGRAHWRISINPHSLGYTTIYIVDGETGEFSKEEKYIMKYE
;
A
#
# COMPACT_ATOMS: atom_id res chain seq x y z
N MET A 1 -13.36 -0.30 9.35
CA MET A 1 -12.23 -0.31 8.41
C MET A 1 -12.80 -0.58 7.01
N GLY A 2 -12.69 0.36 6.08
CA GLY A 2 -13.12 0.15 4.70
C GLY A 2 -11.92 -0.29 3.86
N GLY A 3 -11.96 -1.50 3.31
CA GLY A 3 -10.97 -1.94 2.32
C GLY A 3 -11.20 -1.22 0.99
N VAL A 4 -10.13 -0.96 0.25
CA VAL A 4 -10.24 -0.50 -1.14
C VAL A 4 -10.43 -1.73 -2.02
N VAL A 5 -11.59 -1.83 -2.68
CA VAL A 5 -11.86 -2.91 -3.65
C VAL A 5 -10.92 -2.73 -4.85
N ILE A 6 -10.41 -3.82 -5.42
CA ILE A 6 -9.50 -3.83 -6.58
C ILE A 6 -10.01 -4.85 -7.60
N GLY A 7 -9.70 -4.64 -8.88
CA GLY A 7 -10.05 -5.54 -9.98
C GLY A 7 -11.47 -5.37 -10.52
N ILE A 8 -11.99 -6.42 -11.17
CA ILE A 8 -13.34 -6.43 -11.73
C ILE A 8 -14.31 -7.01 -10.68
N TYR A 9 -15.32 -6.23 -10.32
CA TYR A 9 -16.48 -6.71 -9.58
C TYR A 9 -17.55 -7.16 -10.57
N GLU A 10 -17.94 -8.42 -10.49
CA GLU A 10 -19.02 -8.99 -11.29
C GLU A 10 -20.14 -9.51 -10.38
N GLU A 11 -21.36 -9.10 -10.67
CA GLU A 11 -22.58 -9.55 -10.00
C GLU A 11 -23.45 -10.27 -11.00
N TYR A 12 -23.95 -11.46 -10.62
CA TYR A 12 -24.73 -12.34 -11.47
C TYR A 12 -26.12 -12.57 -10.87
N ASP A 13 -27.11 -12.76 -11.73
CA ASP A 13 -28.45 -13.17 -11.31
C ASP A 13 -28.49 -14.65 -10.88
N ARG A 14 -29.68 -15.13 -10.51
CA ARG A 14 -29.87 -16.53 -10.10
C ARG A 14 -29.71 -17.52 -11.26
N GLU A 15 -29.78 -17.06 -12.49
CA GLU A 15 -29.64 -17.86 -13.71
C GLU A 15 -28.20 -17.83 -14.25
N GLY A 16 -27.32 -17.02 -13.65
CA GLY A 16 -25.91 -16.89 -14.02
C GLY A 16 -25.64 -15.80 -15.07
N HIS A 17 -26.59 -14.91 -15.35
CA HIS A 17 -26.35 -13.78 -16.25
C HIS A 17 -25.75 -12.58 -15.50
N PRO A 18 -24.78 -11.86 -16.10
CA PRO A 18 -24.17 -10.70 -15.46
C PRO A 18 -25.18 -9.55 -15.34
N ILE A 19 -25.44 -9.12 -14.10
CA ILE A 19 -26.25 -7.95 -13.75
C ILE A 19 -25.38 -6.69 -13.74
N LYS A 20 -24.16 -6.79 -13.23
CA LYS A 20 -23.29 -5.64 -13.02
C LYS A 20 -21.82 -6.03 -13.16
N ILE A 21 -21.08 -5.28 -13.97
CA ILE A 21 -19.64 -5.41 -14.13
C ILE A 21 -19.03 -4.04 -13.86
N VAL A 22 -18.23 -3.92 -12.79
CA VAL A 22 -17.54 -2.69 -12.42
C VAL A 22 -16.05 -2.95 -12.41
N ASP A 23 -15.32 -2.18 -13.20
CA ASP A 23 -13.87 -2.11 -13.12
C ASP A 23 -13.49 -1.14 -11.99
N GLU A 24 -13.17 -1.70 -10.81
CA GLU A 24 -12.78 -0.93 -9.62
C GLU A 24 -11.40 -0.29 -9.78
N ASP A 25 -10.57 -0.76 -10.71
CA ASP A 25 -9.22 -0.25 -10.92
C ASP A 25 -9.18 1.07 -11.69
N LYS A 26 -10.31 1.46 -12.31
CA LYS A 26 -10.49 2.77 -12.98
C LYS A 26 -10.32 3.95 -12.05
N LYS A 27 -10.53 3.78 -10.73
CA LYS A 27 -10.33 4.86 -9.77
C LYS A 27 -8.86 5.21 -9.55
N PHE A 28 -7.96 4.27 -9.83
CA PHE A 28 -6.52 4.50 -9.74
C PHE A 28 -6.02 5.16 -11.02
N GLY A 29 -5.05 6.06 -10.89
CA GLY A 29 -4.28 6.56 -12.02
C GLY A 29 -3.42 5.46 -12.66
N LYS A 30 -2.38 5.86 -13.39
CA LYS A 30 -1.42 4.93 -13.99
C LYS A 30 -0.70 4.05 -12.96
N ILE A 31 -0.45 4.58 -11.76
CA ILE A 31 0.21 3.84 -10.68
C ILE A 31 -0.83 3.00 -9.93
N LYS A 32 -0.63 1.68 -9.95
CA LYS A 32 -1.51 0.68 -9.35
C LYS A 32 -0.93 0.15 -8.02
N PRO A 33 -1.73 -0.56 -7.20
CA PRO A 33 -1.26 -1.14 -5.94
C PRO A 33 0.01 -1.99 -6.08
N ARG A 34 0.14 -2.72 -7.20
CA ARG A 34 1.31 -3.57 -7.48
C ARG A 34 2.59 -2.74 -7.61
N ASP A 35 2.51 -1.59 -8.29
CA ASP A 35 3.67 -0.70 -8.48
C ASP A 35 4.16 -0.15 -7.14
N ILE A 36 3.24 0.12 -6.20
CA ILE A 36 3.60 0.54 -4.84
C ILE A 36 4.36 -0.56 -4.10
N VAL A 37 3.95 -1.83 -4.24
CA VAL A 37 4.68 -2.96 -3.62
C VAL A 37 6.08 -3.07 -4.22
N GLU A 38 6.21 -2.98 -5.54
CA GLU A 38 7.51 -3.04 -6.22
C GLU A 38 8.41 -1.84 -5.87
N PHE A 39 7.83 -0.66 -5.70
CA PHE A 39 8.53 0.52 -5.20
C PHE A 39 9.11 0.28 -3.80
N LEU A 40 8.33 -0.27 -2.87
CA LEU A 40 8.80 -0.53 -1.51
C LEU A 40 9.90 -1.60 -1.45
N GLU A 41 9.88 -2.58 -2.35
CA GLU A 41 10.98 -3.54 -2.50
C GLU A 41 12.26 -2.87 -3.01
N LYS A 42 12.15 -1.95 -3.99
CA LYS A 42 13.30 -1.17 -4.51
C LYS A 42 13.90 -0.25 -3.44
N GLU A 43 13.06 0.35 -2.59
CA GLU A 43 13.48 1.10 -1.41
C GLU A 43 14.12 0.21 -0.32
N GLY A 44 14.06 -1.12 -0.48
CA GLY A 44 14.69 -2.08 0.40
C GLY A 44 13.97 -2.24 1.75
N TRP A 45 12.66 -1.97 1.79
CA TRP A 45 11.84 -2.21 2.98
C TRP A 45 11.64 -3.70 3.24
N PHE A 46 11.48 -4.47 2.17
CA PHE A 46 11.35 -5.92 2.22
C PHE A 46 11.69 -6.55 0.87
N ASN A 47 11.82 -7.88 0.86
CA ASN A 47 11.99 -8.68 -0.34
C ASN A 47 11.04 -9.87 -0.30
N ARG A 48 10.05 -9.92 -1.20
CA ARG A 48 9.04 -11.00 -1.24
C ARG A 48 9.62 -12.37 -1.55
N LYS A 49 10.79 -12.43 -2.19
CA LYS A 49 11.45 -13.69 -2.59
C LYS A 49 12.28 -14.28 -1.46
N THR A 50 12.99 -13.45 -0.70
CA THR A 50 13.89 -13.91 0.37
C THR A 50 13.26 -13.84 1.75
N GLY A 51 12.24 -13.01 1.95
CA GLY A 51 11.62 -12.76 3.25
C GLY A 51 12.33 -11.69 4.08
N GLU A 52 13.46 -11.17 3.60
CA GLU A 52 14.21 -10.09 4.26
C GLU A 52 13.33 -8.85 4.41
N ASN A 53 13.37 -8.19 5.57
CA ASN A 53 12.60 -6.97 5.83
C ASN A 53 13.23 -6.08 6.91
N LYS A 54 12.94 -4.78 6.83
CA LYS A 54 13.35 -3.75 7.82
C LYS A 54 12.17 -3.24 8.66
N ILE A 55 10.99 -3.82 8.46
CA ILE A 55 9.73 -3.33 9.01
C ILE A 55 9.48 -3.95 10.39
N THR A 56 9.80 -5.24 10.54
CA THR A 56 9.53 -5.98 11.76
C THR A 56 10.78 -6.08 12.64
N GLY A 57 10.64 -6.70 13.82
CA GLY A 57 11.79 -7.07 14.64
C GLY A 57 12.55 -8.30 14.13
N GLU A 58 11.98 -9.04 13.17
CA GLU A 58 12.59 -10.25 12.59
C GLU A 58 13.22 -9.92 11.24
N ALA A 59 14.50 -10.25 11.07
CA ALA A 59 15.23 -9.92 9.85
C ALA A 59 14.67 -10.65 8.60
N VAL A 60 14.19 -11.88 8.77
CA VAL A 60 13.66 -12.72 7.69
C VAL A 60 12.35 -13.36 8.13
N LEU A 61 11.30 -13.15 7.33
CA LEU A 61 9.98 -13.76 7.53
C LEU A 61 9.71 -14.88 6.53
N PRO A 62 8.90 -15.90 6.87
CA PRO A 62 8.46 -16.91 5.91
C PRO A 62 7.69 -16.26 4.74
N THR A 63 8.07 -16.55 3.50
CA THR A 63 7.48 -16.00 2.25
C THR A 63 6.12 -16.62 1.88
N THR A 64 5.28 -16.83 2.89
CA THR A 64 3.91 -17.32 2.75
C THR A 64 2.92 -16.15 2.87
N GLY A 65 1.61 -16.40 2.80
CA GLY A 65 0.60 -15.37 3.08
C GLY A 65 0.77 -14.67 4.44
N ALA A 66 1.45 -15.31 5.41
CA ALA A 66 1.79 -14.71 6.69
C ALA A 66 2.73 -13.50 6.55
N PHE A 67 3.63 -13.50 5.55
CA PHE A 67 4.54 -12.40 5.25
C PHE A 67 3.79 -11.07 5.15
N TYR A 68 2.83 -11.01 4.24
CA TYR A 68 2.05 -9.81 4.00
C TYR A 68 1.23 -9.40 5.21
N ARG A 69 0.65 -10.38 5.92
CA ARG A 69 -0.17 -10.11 7.12
C ARG A 69 0.62 -9.43 8.22
N ILE A 70 1.88 -9.81 8.43
CA ILE A 70 2.75 -9.19 9.42
C ILE A 70 3.20 -7.82 8.90
N LEU A 71 3.60 -7.69 7.64
CA LEU A 71 4.02 -6.39 7.12
C LEU A 71 2.92 -5.33 7.21
N ILE A 72 1.67 -5.66 6.83
CA ILE A 72 0.53 -4.72 6.88
C ILE A 72 0.14 -4.29 8.30
N SER A 73 0.57 -4.97 9.37
CA SER A 73 0.32 -4.45 10.72
C SER A 73 1.20 -3.23 11.05
N TYR A 74 2.30 -3.07 10.32
CA TYR A 74 3.26 -1.97 10.48
C TYR A 74 3.21 -0.97 9.32
N MET A 75 2.46 -1.26 8.26
CA MET A 75 2.30 -0.34 7.12
C MET A 75 0.84 -0.05 6.81
N ARG A 76 0.60 1.15 6.30
CA ARG A 76 -0.69 1.55 5.76
C ARG A 76 -0.49 2.16 4.39
N ILE A 77 -1.04 1.50 3.37
CA ILE A 77 -1.08 2.00 1.99
C ILE A 77 -2.51 2.50 1.73
N THR A 78 -2.65 3.77 1.35
CA THR A 78 -3.95 4.40 1.10
C THR A 78 -3.91 5.15 -0.21
N TYR A 79 -4.87 4.87 -1.09
CA TYR A 79 -5.08 5.70 -2.27
C TYR A 79 -5.97 6.90 -1.93
N ILE A 80 -5.52 8.09 -2.31
CA ILE A 80 -6.25 9.34 -2.14
C ILE A 80 -6.65 9.84 -3.54
N PRO A 81 -7.95 9.77 -3.90
CA PRO A 81 -8.42 10.26 -5.19
C PRO A 81 -8.31 11.79 -5.26
N GLN A 82 -8.28 12.33 -6.48
CA GLN A 82 -8.17 13.77 -6.75
C GLN A 82 -9.20 14.60 -5.97
N GLU A 83 -10.45 14.14 -5.92
CA GLU A 83 -11.56 14.78 -5.20
C GLU A 83 -11.30 14.98 -3.70
N ARG A 84 -10.46 14.14 -3.10
CA ARG A 84 -10.10 14.18 -1.68
C ARG A 84 -8.71 14.76 -1.43
N SER A 85 -7.99 15.12 -2.48
CA SER A 85 -6.62 15.59 -2.42
C SER A 85 -6.57 17.12 -2.33
N GLN A 86 -5.80 17.63 -1.37
CA GLN A 86 -5.57 19.08 -1.22
C GLN A 86 -4.75 19.67 -2.39
N THR A 87 -3.94 18.85 -3.06
CA THR A 87 -3.11 19.27 -4.19
C THR A 87 -3.85 19.20 -5.52
N GLY A 88 -5.09 18.70 -5.53
CA GLY A 88 -5.85 18.44 -6.76
C GLY A 88 -5.27 17.31 -7.61
N ARG A 89 -4.36 16.49 -7.06
CA ARG A 89 -3.80 15.31 -7.73
C ARG A 89 -4.03 14.05 -6.91
N ALA A 90 -4.46 12.98 -7.58
CA ALA A 90 -4.57 11.68 -6.94
C ALA A 90 -3.18 11.13 -6.58
N HIS A 91 -3.06 10.47 -5.44
CA HIS A 91 -1.78 9.97 -4.96
C HIS A 91 -1.95 8.79 -3.99
N TRP A 92 -0.89 8.00 -3.87
CA TRP A 92 -0.74 6.98 -2.85
C TRP A 92 -0.03 7.57 -1.64
N ARG A 93 -0.61 7.38 -0.46
CA ARG A 93 0.02 7.68 0.81
C ARG A 93 0.40 6.36 1.48
N ILE A 94 1.70 6.16 1.70
CA ILE A 94 2.25 5.00 2.39
C ILE A 94 2.83 5.46 3.70
N SER A 95 2.39 4.87 4.81
CA SER A 95 2.94 5.08 6.14
C SER A 95 3.55 3.78 6.62
N ILE A 96 4.83 3.78 6.98
CA ILE A 96 5.54 2.61 7.50
C ILE A 96 6.03 2.98 8.89
N ASN A 97 5.52 2.28 9.90
CA ASN A 97 5.93 2.43 11.29
C ASN A 97 6.66 1.15 11.71
N PRO A 98 7.95 1.02 11.36
CA PRO A 98 8.75 -0.13 11.74
C PRO A 98 8.83 -0.32 13.25
N HIS A 99 8.78 -1.58 13.70
CA HIS A 99 8.78 -1.93 15.12
C HIS A 99 10.00 -1.41 15.89
N SER A 100 11.18 -1.42 15.24
CA SER A 100 12.49 -1.25 15.88
C SER A 100 13.10 0.14 15.72
N LEU A 101 12.58 0.99 14.84
CA LEU A 101 13.33 2.15 14.35
C LEU A 101 12.93 3.49 15.00
N GLY A 102 11.86 3.53 15.80
CA GLY A 102 11.48 4.74 16.54
C GLY A 102 11.12 5.94 15.64
N TYR A 103 10.93 5.72 14.34
CA TYR A 103 10.46 6.71 13.38
C TYR A 103 9.40 6.10 12.46
N THR A 104 8.53 6.94 11.93
CA THR A 104 7.59 6.60 10.86
C THR A 104 8.08 7.20 9.56
N THR A 105 8.22 6.38 8.52
CA THR A 105 8.47 6.86 7.16
C THR A 105 7.15 7.02 6.43
N ILE A 106 6.95 8.18 5.81
CA ILE A 106 5.78 8.49 4.99
C ILE A 106 6.25 8.73 3.57
N TYR A 107 5.65 8.02 2.62
CA TYR A 107 5.77 8.28 1.19
C TYR A 107 4.48 8.86 0.65
N ILE A 108 4.61 9.84 -0.22
CA ILE A 108 3.52 10.35 -1.06
C ILE A 108 3.94 10.13 -2.50
N VAL A 109 3.26 9.24 -3.21
CA VAL A 109 3.56 8.87 -4.60
C VAL A 109 2.43 9.36 -5.49
N ASP A 110 2.74 10.20 -6.48
CA ASP A 110 1.76 10.70 -7.45
C ASP A 110 1.13 9.52 -8.21
N GLY A 111 -0.20 9.52 -8.30
CA GLY A 111 -0.97 8.42 -8.89
C GLY A 111 -0.84 8.30 -10.41
N GLU A 112 -0.36 9.33 -11.09
CA GLU A 112 -0.19 9.38 -12.54
C GLU A 112 1.28 9.25 -12.96
N THR A 113 2.19 9.95 -12.29
CA THR A 113 3.60 10.00 -12.70
C THR A 113 4.48 9.00 -11.97
N GLY A 114 4.09 8.59 -10.76
CA GLY A 114 4.95 7.79 -9.87
C GLY A 114 6.07 8.60 -9.20
N GLU A 115 6.14 9.91 -9.43
CA GLU A 115 7.02 10.80 -8.66
C GLU A 115 6.64 10.74 -7.18
N PHE A 116 7.64 10.74 -6.30
CA PHE A 116 7.37 10.60 -4.87
C PHE A 116 8.17 11.58 -4.01
N SER A 117 7.60 11.88 -2.84
CA SER A 117 8.30 12.50 -1.73
C SER A 117 8.38 11.54 -0.55
N LYS A 118 9.43 11.70 0.27
CA LYS A 118 9.70 10.91 1.46
C LYS A 118 9.87 11.84 2.66
N GLU A 119 9.18 11.52 3.74
CA GLU A 119 9.29 12.21 5.03
C GLU A 119 9.56 11.18 6.14
N GLU A 120 10.50 11.47 7.04
CA GLU A 120 10.79 10.64 8.22
C GLU A 120 10.41 11.41 9.48
N LYS A 121 9.50 10.86 10.27
CA LYS A 121 9.04 11.44 11.54
C LYS A 121 9.53 10.61 12.71
N TYR A 122 10.47 11.14 13.46
CA TYR A 122 10.92 10.52 14.72
C TYR A 122 9.80 10.57 15.76
N ILE A 123 9.51 9.42 16.36
CA ILE A 123 8.60 9.28 17.50
C ILE A 123 9.50 9.21 18.73
N MET A 124 9.62 10.33 19.46
CA MET A 124 10.27 10.35 20.77
C MET A 124 9.52 9.37 21.69
N LYS A 125 10.13 8.22 22.00
CA LYS A 125 9.67 7.37 23.09
C LYS A 125 10.20 7.98 24.38
N TYR A 126 9.33 8.58 25.18
CA TYR A 126 9.67 8.91 26.56
C TYR A 126 9.84 7.58 27.31
N GLU A 127 11.03 7.35 27.88
CA GLU A 127 11.32 6.24 28.80
C GLU A 127 10.56 6.37 30.12
#